data_AF-A0AAU6PGD3-F1
#
_entry.id   AF-A0AAU6PGD3-F1
#
_cell.length_a   1.000
_cell.length_b   1.000
_cell.length_c   1.000
_cell.angle_alpha   90.00
_cell.angle_beta   90.00
_cell.angle_gamma   90.00
#
_symmetry.space_group_name_H-M   'P 1'
#
loop_
_entity.id
_entity.type
_entity.pdbx_description
1 polymer ?
#
loop_
_entity_poly.entity_id
_entity_poly.type
_entity_poly.pdbx_seq_one_letter_code
_entity_poly.pdbx_strand_id
1 'polypeptide(L)'
;MSKINLLSILLISSLLSACGFHTPNNAISLNASITGKSDSAFATELTKHFNAKAKQSLIIQIGEEVQKQQATAYSGNVASSYTLMLSVPIKISRDKKNLLSTTLTASTTISEISTSQADRLKINANYAQLRKRLVTNLLRRLKALK
;
A
#
# COMPACT_ATOMS: atom_id res chain seq x y z
N MET A 1 -47.15 10.22 -9.25
CA MET A 1 -46.08 9.54 -10.02
C MET A 1 -45.33 10.59 -10.84
N SER A 2 -44.11 10.94 -10.43
CA SER A 2 -43.35 12.03 -11.07
C SER A 2 -42.84 11.57 -12.44
N LYS A 3 -43.28 12.27 -13.50
CA LYS A 3 -42.80 12.05 -14.86
C LYS A 3 -41.41 12.67 -14.97
N ILE A 4 -40.37 11.87 -14.68
CA ILE A 4 -39.00 12.28 -14.93
C ILE A 4 -38.89 12.53 -16.44
N ASN A 5 -38.69 13.80 -16.80
CA ASN A 5 -38.64 14.24 -18.18
C ASN A 5 -37.35 13.70 -18.83
N LEU A 6 -37.45 13.14 -20.04
CA LEU A 6 -36.32 12.55 -20.77
C LEU A 6 -35.15 13.54 -20.91
N LEU A 7 -35.47 14.84 -20.99
CA LEU A 7 -34.50 15.92 -21.03
C LEU A 7 -33.63 15.99 -19.76
N SER A 8 -34.23 15.72 -18.61
CA SER A 8 -33.54 15.71 -17.31
C SER A 8 -32.52 14.58 -17.23
N ILE A 9 -32.82 13.41 -17.80
CA ILE A 9 -31.92 12.26 -17.84
C ILE A 9 -30.71 12.57 -18.73
N LEU A 10 -30.95 13.18 -19.90
CA LEU A 10 -29.89 13.57 -20.84
C LEU A 10 -28.94 14.59 -20.22
N LEU A 11 -29.47 15.64 -19.57
CA LEU A 11 -28.68 16.65 -18.87
C LEU A 11 -27.82 16.04 -17.75
N ILE A 12 -28.39 15.16 -16.92
CA ILE A 12 -27.63 14.51 -15.83
C ILE A 12 -26.51 13.63 -16.41
N SER A 13 -26.79 12.88 -17.48
CA SER A 13 -25.78 12.03 -18.13
C SER A 13 -24.66 12.83 -18.80
N SER A 14 -24.97 13.98 -19.42
CA SER A 14 -23.95 14.84 -20.03
C SER A 14 -23.08 15.54 -18.98
N LEU A 15 -23.67 15.96 -17.86
CA LEU A 15 -22.97 16.54 -16.71
C LEU A 15 -22.04 15.52 -16.03
N LEU A 16 -22.42 14.25 -15.94
CA LEU A 16 -21.58 13.17 -15.41
C LEU A 16 -20.41 12.81 -16.33
N SER A 17 -20.59 12.92 -17.65
CA SER A 17 -19.50 12.72 -18.63
C SER A 17 -18.56 13.93 -18.79
N ALA A 18 -18.94 15.11 -18.29
CA ALA A 18 -18.12 16.32 -18.34
C ALA A 18 -17.02 16.35 -17.26
N CYS A 19 -17.13 15.51 -16.23
CA CYS A 19 -16.02 15.23 -15.34
C CYS A 19 -15.10 14.26 -16.10
N GLY A 20 -13.97 14.73 -16.62
CA GLY A 20 -13.01 13.97 -17.45
C GLY A 20 -12.32 12.76 -16.78
N PHE A 21 -13.01 12.06 -15.87
CA PHE A 21 -12.67 10.74 -15.37
C PHE A 21 -12.82 9.72 -16.49
N HIS A 22 -11.67 9.28 -17.00
CA HIS A 22 -11.59 8.16 -17.93
C HIS A 22 -10.89 7.00 -17.24
N THR A 23 -11.30 5.77 -17.57
CA THR A 23 -10.59 4.58 -17.12
C THR A 23 -9.13 4.64 -17.61
N PRO A 24 -8.11 4.50 -16.74
CA PRO A 24 -6.72 4.59 -17.17
C PRO A 24 -6.40 3.51 -18.20
N ASN A 25 -6.17 3.90 -19.46
CA ASN A 25 -5.98 2.97 -20.57
C ASN A 25 -4.54 2.37 -20.64
N ASN A 26 -3.63 2.87 -19.79
CA ASN A 26 -2.21 2.52 -19.81
C ASN A 26 -1.82 1.63 -18.61
N ALA A 27 -2.47 0.49 -18.46
CA ALA A 27 -2.03 -0.55 -17.53
C ALA A 27 -0.79 -1.26 -18.09
N ILE A 28 0.31 -0.52 -18.28
CA ILE A 28 1.58 -1.14 -18.66
C ILE A 28 1.99 -2.04 -17.49
N SER A 29 2.11 -3.32 -17.79
CA SER A 29 2.47 -4.35 -16.84
C SER A 29 3.82 -4.07 -16.20
N LEU A 30 3.84 -3.95 -14.87
CA LEU A 30 5.06 -3.76 -14.08
C LEU A 30 5.71 -5.13 -13.81
N ASN A 31 7.03 -5.22 -13.97
CA ASN A 31 7.81 -6.35 -13.48
C ASN A 31 9.19 -5.86 -13.02
N ALA A 32 9.72 -6.49 -11.98
CA ALA A 32 11.01 -6.17 -11.39
C ALA A 32 11.63 -7.43 -10.79
N SER A 33 12.96 -7.49 -10.77
CA SER A 33 13.69 -8.51 -10.01
C SER A 33 13.76 -8.10 -8.54
N ILE A 34 13.54 -9.06 -7.64
CA ILE A 34 13.57 -8.84 -6.19
C ILE A 34 14.84 -9.47 -5.61
N THR A 35 15.58 -8.72 -4.79
CA THR A 35 16.78 -9.20 -4.11
C THR A 35 16.76 -8.83 -2.62
N GLY A 36 17.70 -9.37 -1.82
CA GLY A 36 17.73 -9.18 -0.38
C GLY A 36 16.75 -10.11 0.34
N LYS A 37 15.80 -9.57 1.10
CA LYS A 37 14.74 -10.35 1.78
C LYS A 37 13.60 -10.72 0.81
N SER A 38 13.92 -11.51 -0.23
CA SER A 38 13.01 -11.92 -1.31
C SER A 38 11.79 -12.72 -0.83
N ASP A 39 11.93 -13.44 0.28
CA ASP A 39 10.88 -14.33 0.80
C ASP A 39 10.09 -13.68 1.95
N SER A 40 10.30 -12.38 2.17
CA SER A 40 9.57 -11.63 3.20
C SER A 40 8.08 -11.50 2.86
N ALA A 41 7.26 -11.26 3.90
CA ALA A 41 5.85 -10.96 3.70
C ALA A 41 5.65 -9.72 2.81
N PHE A 42 6.51 -8.71 2.93
CA PHE A 42 6.49 -7.53 2.07
C PHE A 42 6.78 -7.87 0.60
N ALA A 43 7.82 -8.67 0.33
CA ALA A 43 8.15 -9.11 -1.02
C ALA A 43 7.02 -9.97 -1.64
N THR A 44 6.45 -10.86 -0.84
CA THR A 44 5.30 -11.70 -1.24
C THR A 44 4.08 -10.85 -1.60
N GLU A 45 3.78 -9.81 -0.83
CA GLU A 45 2.67 -8.91 -1.15
C GLU A 45 2.97 -8.06 -2.39
N LEU A 46 4.20 -7.55 -2.54
CA LEU A 46 4.60 -6.75 -3.70
C LEU A 46 4.53 -7.52 -5.02
N THR A 47 5.00 -8.76 -5.02
CA THR A 47 5.09 -9.61 -6.23
C THR A 47 3.73 -9.99 -6.81
N LYS A 48 2.66 -10.00 -6.00
CA LYS A 48 1.27 -10.17 -6.49
C LYS A 48 0.86 -9.15 -7.56
N HIS A 49 1.53 -8.00 -7.59
CA HIS A 49 1.25 -6.93 -8.54
C HIS A 49 2.15 -6.95 -9.78
N PHE A 50 3.07 -7.91 -9.87
CA PHE A 50 3.97 -8.02 -11.01
C PHE A 50 3.40 -8.95 -12.08
N ASN A 51 3.63 -8.59 -13.34
CA ASN A 51 3.33 -9.46 -14.46
C ASN A 51 4.61 -10.16 -14.90
N ALA A 52 4.69 -11.47 -14.64
CA ALA A 52 5.86 -12.28 -14.99
C ALA A 52 6.22 -12.25 -16.49
N LYS A 53 5.26 -11.96 -17.38
CA LYS A 53 5.49 -11.85 -18.83
C LYS A 53 6.09 -10.52 -19.26
N ALA A 54 6.07 -9.50 -18.39
CA ALA A 54 6.62 -8.19 -18.72
C ALA A 54 8.14 -8.16 -18.52
N LYS A 55 8.85 -7.37 -19.31
CA LYS A 55 10.31 -7.21 -19.18
C LYS A 55 10.65 -6.66 -17.79
N GLN A 56 11.59 -7.31 -17.10
CA GLN A 56 12.19 -6.81 -15.86
C GLN A 56 13.18 -5.70 -16.21
N SER A 57 12.85 -4.46 -15.87
CA SER A 57 13.73 -3.30 -16.08
C SER A 57 14.22 -2.66 -14.78
N LEU A 58 13.74 -3.15 -13.63
CA LEU A 58 14.07 -2.65 -12.30
C LEU A 58 14.54 -3.80 -11.42
N ILE A 59 15.50 -3.52 -10.55
CA ILE A 59 15.91 -4.39 -9.45
C ILE A 59 15.50 -3.69 -8.16
N ILE A 60 14.75 -4.38 -7.31
CA ILE A 60 14.29 -3.90 -6.02
C ILE A 60 14.95 -4.77 -4.94
N GLN A 61 15.91 -4.18 -4.23
CA GLN A 61 16.52 -4.78 -3.05
C GLN A 61 15.69 -4.43 -1.81
N ILE A 62 15.22 -5.45 -1.10
CA ILE A 62 14.36 -5.33 0.07
C ILE A 62 15.20 -5.65 1.32
N GLY A 63 15.19 -4.72 2.28
CA GLY A 63 15.79 -4.89 3.61
C GLY A 63 14.86 -5.60 4.59
N GLU A 64 15.27 -5.62 5.86
CA GLU A 64 14.49 -6.24 6.92
C GLU A 64 13.21 -5.46 7.22
N GLU A 65 12.09 -6.16 7.32
CA GLU A 65 10.82 -5.59 7.75
C GLU A 65 10.84 -5.42 9.27
N VAL A 66 10.67 -4.19 9.76
CA VAL A 66 10.66 -3.87 11.18
C VAL A 66 9.26 -3.47 11.61
N GLN A 67 8.72 -4.19 12.60
CA GLN A 67 7.45 -3.88 13.25
C GLN A 67 7.72 -3.28 14.63
N LYS A 68 7.08 -2.15 14.94
CA LYS A 68 7.14 -1.51 16.26
C LYS A 68 5.73 -1.27 16.77
N GLN A 69 5.57 -1.45 18.08
CA GLN A 69 4.35 -1.15 18.83
C GLN A 69 4.71 -0.21 19.97
N GLN A 70 4.03 0.92 20.07
CA GLN A 70 4.28 1.93 21.10
C GLN A 70 2.98 2.39 21.73
N ALA A 71 2.88 2.35 23.06
CA ALA A 71 1.75 2.92 23.77
C ALA A 71 1.64 4.42 23.47
N THR A 72 0.45 4.88 23.09
CA THR A 72 0.20 6.27 22.67
C THR A 72 -0.75 6.99 23.63
N ALA A 73 -1.61 6.25 24.33
CA ALA A 73 -2.44 6.78 25.41
C ALA A 73 -2.56 5.78 26.55
N TYR A 74 -2.89 6.30 27.74
CA TYR A 74 -3.09 5.54 28.96
C TYR A 74 -4.45 5.89 29.57
N SER A 75 -5.11 4.89 30.16
CA SER A 75 -6.25 5.06 31.06
C SER A 75 -5.79 4.61 32.45
N GLY A 76 -5.59 5.58 33.36
CA GLY A 76 -4.82 5.35 34.57
C GLY A 76 -3.39 4.91 34.25
N ASN A 77 -2.95 3.78 34.83
CA ASN A 77 -1.62 3.21 34.61
C ASN A 77 -1.59 2.12 33.50
N VAL A 78 -2.70 1.94 32.77
CA VAL A 78 -2.83 0.91 31.73
C VAL A 78 -2.88 1.58 30.36
N ALA A 79 -2.07 1.08 29.41
CA ALA A 79 -2.10 1.59 28.05
C ALA A 79 -3.47 1.32 27.40
N SER A 80 -4.11 2.39 26.93
CA SER A 80 -5.45 2.35 26.32
C SER A 80 -5.41 2.43 24.80
N SER A 81 -4.27 2.84 24.21
CA SER A 81 -4.07 2.82 22.76
C SER A 81 -2.61 2.63 22.38
N TYR A 82 -2.38 2.11 21.18
CA TYR A 82 -1.06 1.84 20.65
C TYR A 82 -0.94 2.32 19.22
N THR A 83 0.23 2.87 18.89
CA THR A 83 0.65 3.11 17.53
C THR A 83 1.44 1.89 17.05
N LEU A 84 0.95 1.26 15.99
CA LEU A 84 1.67 0.23 15.25
C LEU A 84 2.39 0.90 14.08
N MET A 85 3.68 0.61 13.93
CA MET A 85 4.52 1.13 12.85
C MET A 85 5.21 -0.01 12.12
N LEU A 86 5.19 0.05 10.80
CA LEU A 86 5.86 -0.87 9.89
C LEU A 86 6.89 -0.10 9.06
N SER A 87 8.14 -0.57 9.05
CA SER A 87 9.22 0.02 8.25
C SER A 87 9.91 -1.02 7.39
N VAL A 88 10.18 -0.68 6.12
CA VAL A 88 10.87 -1.55 5.17
C VAL A 88 11.90 -0.73 4.38
N PRO A 89 13.21 -0.92 4.62
CA PRO A 89 14.26 -0.36 3.79
C PRO A 89 14.19 -0.93 2.38
N ILE A 90 14.27 -0.08 1.37
CA ILE A 90 14.30 -0.49 -0.04
C ILE A 90 15.38 0.27 -0.81
N LYS A 91 15.89 -0.38 -1.84
CA LYS A 91 16.72 0.23 -2.87
C LYS A 91 16.26 -0.22 -4.25
N ILE A 92 16.10 0.73 -5.16
CA ILE A 92 15.65 0.50 -6.54
C ILE A 92 16.78 0.90 -7.48
N SER A 93 17.14 0.02 -8.40
CA SER A 93 18.14 0.30 -9.42
C SER A 93 17.69 -0.14 -10.82
N ARG A 94 18.30 0.50 -11.82
CA ARG A 94 18.20 0.17 -13.25
C ARG A 94 19.60 0.28 -13.84
N ASP A 95 20.08 -0.74 -14.55
CA ASP A 95 21.40 -0.74 -15.21
C ASP A 95 22.54 -0.24 -14.30
N LYS A 96 22.58 -0.75 -13.06
CA LYS A 96 23.53 -0.39 -11.98
C LYS A 96 23.39 1.05 -11.42
N LYS A 97 22.54 1.91 -12.00
CA LYS A 97 22.19 3.22 -11.44
C LYS A 97 21.17 3.09 -10.32
N ASN A 98 21.44 3.71 -9.18
CA ASN A 98 20.48 3.84 -8.08
C ASN A 98 19.42 4.90 -8.44
N LEU A 99 18.15 4.49 -8.44
CA LEU A 99 17.02 5.37 -8.71
C LEU A 99 16.35 5.84 -7.41
N LEU A 100 16.35 5.01 -6.37
CA LEU A 100 15.76 5.31 -5.09
C LEU A 100 16.44 4.47 -4.01
N SER A 101 16.76 5.08 -2.87
CA SER A 101 17.19 4.38 -1.66
C SER A 101 16.49 5.04 -0.49
N THR A 102 15.56 4.33 0.16
CA THR A 102 14.72 4.93 1.20
C THR A 102 14.12 3.86 2.10
N THR A 103 13.64 4.27 3.28
CA THR A 103 12.86 3.41 4.16
C THR A 103 11.38 3.76 4.01
N LEU A 104 10.59 2.79 3.56
CA LEU A 104 9.15 2.93 3.51
C LEU A 104 8.59 2.76 4.92
N THR A 105 7.79 3.71 5.40
CA THR A 105 7.18 3.63 6.74
C THR A 105 5.69 3.92 6.67
N ALA A 106 4.90 3.16 7.42
CA ALA A 106 3.48 3.40 7.64
C ALA A 106 3.12 3.09 9.08
N SER A 107 2.15 3.83 9.62
CA SER A 107 1.63 3.61 10.96
C SER A 107 0.11 3.69 11.00
N THR A 108 -0.44 3.11 12.07
CA THR A 108 -1.85 3.21 12.44
C THR A 108 -1.98 3.20 13.95
N THR A 109 -2.98 3.89 14.49
CA THR A 109 -3.30 3.85 15.91
C THR A 109 -4.48 2.93 16.13
N ILE A 110 -4.36 2.03 17.11
CA ILE A 110 -5.45 1.15 17.53
C ILE A 110 -5.77 1.39 19.01
N SER A 111 -7.05 1.52 19.31
CA SER A 111 -7.54 1.61 20.68
C SER A 111 -7.80 0.22 21.25
N GLU A 112 -7.64 0.13 22.57
CA GLU A 112 -7.97 -1.00 23.45
C GLU A 112 -7.43 -2.34 22.94
N ILE A 113 -6.31 -2.74 23.55
CA ILE A 113 -5.72 -4.06 23.37
C ILE A 113 -5.72 -4.70 24.76
N SER A 114 -6.68 -5.59 25.02
CA SER A 114 -6.53 -6.52 26.14
C SER A 114 -5.48 -7.57 25.74
N THR A 115 -4.85 -8.29 26.66
CA THR A 115 -3.81 -9.29 26.29
C THR A 115 -4.39 -10.56 25.63
N SER A 116 -5.59 -10.48 25.05
CA SER A 116 -6.36 -11.59 24.51
C SER A 116 -5.83 -12.12 23.16
N GLN A 117 -6.26 -13.32 22.79
CA GLN A 117 -5.95 -13.89 21.47
C GLN A 117 -6.60 -13.08 20.33
N ALA A 118 -7.79 -12.53 20.54
CA ALA A 118 -8.48 -11.69 19.57
C ALA A 118 -7.67 -10.42 19.26
N ASP A 119 -7.02 -9.86 20.27
CA ASP A 119 -6.16 -8.68 20.13
C ASP A 119 -4.89 -8.97 19.34
N ARG A 120 -4.29 -10.15 19.51
CA ARG A 120 -3.17 -10.60 18.65
C ARG A 120 -3.57 -10.70 17.18
N LEU A 121 -4.77 -11.21 16.89
CA LEU A 121 -5.31 -11.28 15.53
C LEU A 121 -5.54 -9.88 14.94
N LYS A 122 -6.08 -8.95 15.74
CA LYS A 122 -6.27 -7.55 15.36
C LYS A 122 -4.94 -6.86 15.03
N ILE A 123 -3.90 -7.05 15.85
CA ILE A 123 -2.55 -6.50 15.60
C ILE A 123 -1.98 -7.05 14.28
N ASN A 124 -2.04 -8.36 14.08
CA ASN A 124 -1.54 -9.01 12.85
C ASN A 124 -2.28 -8.51 11.60
N ALA A 125 -3.61 -8.35 11.69
CA ALA A 125 -4.41 -7.80 10.61
C ALA A 125 -4.01 -6.35 10.27
N ASN A 126 -3.74 -5.52 11.28
CA ASN A 126 -3.26 -4.15 11.08
C ASN A 126 -1.89 -4.12 10.41
N TYR A 127 -0.93 -4.96 10.82
CA TYR A 127 0.36 -5.04 10.12
C TYR A 127 0.22 -5.50 8.67
N ALA A 128 -0.69 -6.44 8.38
CA ALA A 128 -1.00 -6.82 7.00
C ALA A 128 -1.57 -5.65 6.19
N GLN A 129 -2.43 -4.81 6.78
CA GLN A 129 -2.94 -3.60 6.12
C GLN A 129 -1.86 -2.54 5.90
N LEU A 130 -1.00 -2.29 6.90
CA LEU A 130 0.15 -1.38 6.75
C LEU A 130 1.05 -1.82 5.61
N ARG A 131 1.30 -3.14 5.49
CA ARG A 131 2.09 -3.71 4.40
C ARG A 131 1.47 -3.45 3.03
N LYS A 132 0.16 -3.69 2.88
CA LYS A 132 -0.59 -3.36 1.66
C LYS A 132 -0.46 -1.87 1.30
N ARG A 133 -0.56 -0.99 2.30
CA ARG A 133 -0.39 0.47 2.10
C ARG A 133 1.01 0.82 1.61
N LEU A 134 2.06 0.22 2.19
CA LEU A 134 3.43 0.42 1.73
C LEU A 134 3.64 -0.07 0.30
N VAL A 135 3.13 -1.26 -0.04
CA VAL A 135 3.18 -1.83 -1.39
C VAL A 135 2.49 -0.91 -2.39
N THR A 136 1.26 -0.47 -2.13
CA THR A 136 0.54 0.46 -3.00
C THR A 136 1.30 1.77 -3.23
N ASN A 137 1.87 2.34 -2.17
CA ASN A 137 2.69 3.55 -2.27
C ASN A 137 3.95 3.33 -3.10
N LEU A 138 4.60 2.17 -2.96
CA LEU A 138 5.77 1.79 -3.74
C LEU A 138 5.40 1.61 -5.22
N LEU A 139 4.30 0.91 -5.53
CA LEU A 139 3.82 0.72 -6.90
C LEU A 139 3.57 2.06 -7.61
N ARG A 140 3.00 3.05 -6.90
CA ARG A 140 2.81 4.40 -7.43
C ARG A 140 4.14 5.08 -7.76
N ARG A 141 5.16 4.92 -6.90
CA ARG A 141 6.52 5.44 -7.16
C ARG A 141 7.20 4.72 -8.33
N LEU A 142 7.07 3.39 -8.41
CA LEU A 142 7.63 2.59 -9.50
C LEU A 142 7.05 2.99 -10.86
N LYS A 143 5.76 3.33 -10.93
CA LYS A 143 5.14 3.87 -12.15
C LYS A 143 5.73 5.22 -12.57
N ALA A 144 6.14 6.07 -11.62
CA ALA A 144 6.74 7.38 -11.90
C ALA A 144 8.24 7.29 -12.23
N LEU A 145 8.94 6.24 -11.79
CA LEU A 145 10.34 5.96 -12.12
C LEU A 145 10.49 5.23 -13.46
N LYS A 146 9.37 4.92 -14.12
CA LYS A 146 9.35 4.15 -15.36
C LYS A 146 9.93 4.95 -16.50
#